data_AF-A0A5C4TIX5-F1
#
_entry.id   AF-A0A5C4TIX5-F1
#
_cell.length_a   1.000
_cell.length_b   1.000
_cell.length_c   1.000
_cell.angle_alpha   90.00
_cell.angle_beta   90.00
_cell.angle_gamma   90.00
#
_symmetry.space_group_name_H-M   'P 1'
#
loop_
_entity.id
_entity.type
_entity.pdbx_description
1 polymer ?
#
loop_
_entity_poly.entity_id
_entity_poly.type
_entity_poly.pdbx_seq_one_letter_code
_entity_poly.pdbx_strand_id
1 'polypeptide(L)'
;MDDFSNKKVINIIENTIKQLEKTDPKYQFDMEILMNLPPVDGDKNNSLIKLGQKIGEAVTDQKIPLFGGSHTTDAAKFLVDKPDDFPMIIFGPGNQSLHSSNEYIDESMYFNFIEIYKQLMIEGLK
;
A
#
# COMPACT_ATOMS: atom_id res chain seq x y z
N MET A 1 -11.43 -8.36 -0.27
CA MET A 1 -10.78 -9.57 -0.83
C MET A 1 -10.26 -10.39 0.35
N ASP A 2 -11.07 -11.29 0.92
CA ASP A 2 -10.85 -11.88 2.26
C ASP A 2 -9.93 -13.12 2.31
N ASP A 3 -9.35 -13.55 1.18
CA ASP A 3 -8.82 -14.91 1.11
C ASP A 3 -7.49 -15.13 1.87
N PHE A 4 -6.79 -14.06 2.28
CA PHE A 4 -5.49 -14.16 2.95
C PHE A 4 -5.24 -13.09 4.04
N SER A 5 -6.01 -13.17 5.13
CA SER A 5 -5.85 -12.28 6.29
C SER A 5 -4.59 -12.55 7.10
N ASN A 6 -4.14 -11.56 7.89
CA ASN A 6 -3.00 -11.72 8.81
C ASN A 6 -3.22 -12.86 9.81
N LYS A 7 -4.46 -13.10 10.26
CA LYS A 7 -4.81 -14.23 11.12
C LYS A 7 -4.48 -15.57 10.45
N LYS A 8 -4.75 -15.71 9.15
CA LYS A 8 -4.40 -16.91 8.38
C LYS A 8 -2.89 -17.08 8.30
N VAL A 9 -2.14 -16.01 8.07
CA VAL A 9 -0.67 -16.02 8.05
C VAL A 9 -0.08 -16.43 9.40
N ILE A 10 -0.54 -15.81 10.48
CA ILE A 10 -0.09 -16.14 11.86
C ILE A 10 -0.35 -17.61 12.16
N ASN A 11 -1.55 -18.11 11.86
CA ASN A 11 -1.90 -19.52 12.07
C ASN A 11 -0.99 -20.47 11.25
N ILE A 12 -0.59 -20.09 10.03
CA ILE A 12 0.34 -20.90 9.23
C ILE A 12 1.68 -20.99 9.96
N ILE A 13 2.24 -19.85 10.40
CA ILE A 13 3.54 -19.79 11.09
C ILE A 13 3.50 -20.57 12.40
N GLU A 14 2.48 -20.34 13.24
CA GLU A 14 2.31 -21.06 14.52
C GLU A 14 2.20 -22.57 14.31
N ASN A 15 1.48 -23.01 13.27
CA ASN A 15 1.36 -24.43 12.97
C ASN A 15 2.68 -25.02 12.46
N THR A 16 3.45 -24.27 11.68
CA THR A 16 4.80 -24.67 11.24
C THR A 16 5.75 -24.81 12.44
N ILE A 17 5.74 -23.86 13.38
CA ILE A 17 6.52 -23.94 14.63
C ILE A 17 6.17 -25.23 15.39
N LYS A 18 4.87 -25.46 15.65
CA LYS A 18 4.39 -26.68 16.33
C LYS A 18 4.77 -27.97 15.62
N GLN A 19 4.86 -27.96 14.28
CA GLN A 19 5.32 -29.12 13.52
C GLN A 19 6.82 -29.35 13.72
N LEU A 20 7.64 -28.30 13.67
CA LEU A 20 9.08 -28.40 13.87
C LEU A 20 9.42 -28.89 15.29
N GLU A 21 8.80 -28.36 16.34
CA GLU A 21 9.06 -28.77 17.72
C GLU A 21 8.72 -30.24 18.00
N LYS A 22 7.81 -30.84 17.20
CA LYS A 22 7.51 -32.28 17.27
C LYS A 22 8.58 -33.15 16.60
N THR A 23 9.41 -32.59 15.73
CA THR A 23 10.43 -33.36 14.98
C THR A 23 11.71 -33.56 15.78
N ASP A 24 12.10 -32.60 16.62
CA ASP A 24 13.28 -32.70 17.49
C ASP A 24 13.02 -31.95 18.81
N PRO A 25 13.19 -32.58 19.99
CA PRO A 25 13.01 -31.92 21.28
C PRO A 25 13.97 -30.75 21.55
N LYS A 26 15.03 -30.56 20.75
CA LYS A 26 15.92 -29.40 20.81
C LYS A 26 15.31 -28.16 20.15
N TYR A 27 14.31 -28.31 19.30
CA TYR A 27 13.61 -27.19 18.69
C TYR A 27 12.62 -26.62 19.70
N GLN A 28 12.88 -25.38 20.10
CA GLN A 28 12.03 -24.56 20.97
C GLN A 28 12.06 -23.15 20.40
N PHE A 29 10.90 -22.64 20.01
CA PHE A 29 10.80 -21.33 19.35
C PHE A 29 9.79 -20.44 20.06
N ASP A 30 10.15 -19.17 20.23
CA ASP A 30 9.21 -18.12 20.62
C ASP A 30 8.90 -17.25 19.40
N MET A 31 7.63 -16.87 19.26
CA MET A 31 7.16 -15.98 18.21
C MET A 31 6.62 -14.70 18.84
N GLU A 32 7.18 -13.56 18.44
CA GLU A 32 6.68 -12.23 18.78
C GLU A 32 6.22 -11.52 17.51
N ILE A 33 5.01 -10.94 17.55
CA ILE A 33 4.46 -10.16 16.44
C ILE A 33 4.72 -8.68 16.71
N LEU A 34 5.69 -8.11 16.00
CA LEU A 34 6.05 -6.70 16.15
C LEU A 34 5.12 -5.75 15.37
N MET A 35 4.52 -6.22 14.28
CA MET A 35 3.63 -5.44 13.43
C MET A 35 2.55 -6.33 12.81
N ASN A 36 1.30 -5.85 12.87
CA ASN A 36 0.13 -6.54 12.33
C ASN A 36 -0.81 -5.50 11.69
N LEU A 37 -0.63 -5.24 10.40
CA LEU A 37 -1.41 -4.26 9.64
C LEU A 37 -2.31 -4.96 8.63
N PRO A 38 -3.65 -4.77 8.68
CA PRO A 38 -4.55 -5.45 7.77
C PRO A 38 -4.29 -5.02 6.31
N PRO A 39 -4.58 -5.89 5.32
CA PRO A 39 -4.62 -5.46 3.94
C PRO A 39 -5.69 -4.37 3.77
N VAL A 40 -5.43 -3.47 2.82
CA VAL A 40 -6.35 -2.39 2.47
C VAL A 40 -6.96 -2.70 1.11
N ASP A 41 -8.28 -2.81 1.06
CA ASP A 41 -9.01 -2.88 -0.19
C ASP A 41 -9.14 -1.46 -0.78
N GLY A 42 -8.85 -1.33 -2.07
CA GLY A 42 -9.04 -0.08 -2.81
C GLY A 42 -10.21 -0.19 -3.78
N ASP A 43 -11.13 0.77 -3.77
CA ASP A 43 -12.18 0.87 -4.78
C ASP A 43 -11.64 1.55 -6.05
N LYS A 44 -11.59 0.83 -7.17
CA LYS A 44 -11.19 1.40 -8.48
C LYS A 44 -12.10 2.54 -8.97
N ASN A 45 -13.28 2.71 -8.38
CA ASN A 45 -14.22 3.77 -8.67
C ASN A 45 -14.12 4.94 -7.67
N ASN A 46 -13.19 4.89 -6.71
CA ASN A 46 -12.98 5.95 -5.74
C ASN A 46 -12.77 7.31 -6.43
N SER A 47 -13.45 8.33 -5.92
CA SER A 47 -13.46 9.67 -6.51
C SER A 47 -12.05 10.30 -6.56
N LEU A 48 -11.25 10.11 -5.51
CA LEU A 48 -9.87 10.63 -5.48
C LEU A 48 -8.95 9.90 -6.46
N ILE A 49 -9.14 8.60 -6.67
CA ILE A 49 -8.40 7.86 -7.70
C ILE A 49 -8.69 8.44 -9.09
N LYS A 50 -9.96 8.64 -9.42
CA LYS A 50 -10.35 9.21 -10.73
C LYS A 50 -9.83 10.62 -10.92
N LEU A 51 -9.88 11.45 -9.87
CA LEU A 51 -9.35 12.80 -9.91
C LEU A 51 -7.82 12.80 -10.10
N GLY A 52 -7.11 11.96 -9.34
CA GLY A 52 -5.65 11.81 -9.44
C GLY A 52 -5.20 11.32 -10.80
N GLN A 53 -5.88 10.35 -11.40
CA GLN A 53 -5.59 9.90 -12.77
C GLN A 53 -5.80 11.03 -13.77
N LYS A 54 -6.95 11.73 -13.73
CA LYS A 54 -7.23 12.84 -14.64
C LYS A 54 -6.16 13.94 -14.56
N ILE A 55 -5.79 14.36 -13.35
CA ILE A 55 -4.78 15.42 -13.13
C ILE A 55 -3.40 14.94 -13.56
N GLY A 56 -3.00 13.73 -13.15
CA GLY A 56 -1.71 13.17 -13.49
C GLY A 56 -1.54 12.99 -15.00
N GLU A 57 -2.56 12.49 -15.69
CA GLU A 57 -2.55 12.36 -17.16
C GLU A 57 -2.39 13.71 -17.85
N ALA A 58 -3.07 14.76 -17.34
CA ALA A 58 -2.95 16.10 -17.89
C ALA A 58 -1.60 16.78 -17.63
N VAL A 59 -0.96 16.52 -16.48
CA VAL A 59 0.35 17.11 -16.14
C VAL A 59 1.50 16.39 -16.83
N THR A 60 1.38 15.07 -17.03
CA THR A 60 2.48 14.24 -17.51
C THR A 60 2.39 13.88 -18.98
N ASP A 61 1.24 14.11 -19.63
CA ASP A 61 0.90 13.59 -20.96
C ASP A 61 1.05 12.05 -21.06
N GLN A 62 0.91 11.35 -19.93
CA GLN A 62 1.05 9.90 -19.84
C GLN A 62 -0.11 9.28 -19.06
N LYS A 63 -0.50 8.06 -19.44
CA LYS A 63 -1.50 7.29 -18.71
C LYS A 63 -1.01 6.96 -17.30
N ILE A 64 -1.82 7.28 -16.29
CA ILE A 64 -1.52 6.94 -14.90
C ILE A 64 -2.07 5.55 -14.56
N PRO A 65 -1.21 4.55 -14.27
CA PRO A 65 -1.65 3.20 -13.98
C PRO A 65 -2.35 3.11 -12.62
N LEU A 66 -3.33 2.22 -12.52
CA LEU A 66 -3.95 1.79 -11.27
C LEU A 66 -3.61 0.32 -11.03
N PHE A 67 -3.04 0.01 -9.88
CA PHE A 67 -2.67 -1.34 -9.50
C PHE A 67 -2.75 -1.53 -7.98
N GLY A 68 -2.95 -2.78 -7.55
CA GLY A 68 -2.69 -3.19 -6.17
C GLY A 68 -1.24 -3.66 -6.04
N GLY A 69 -0.63 -3.45 -4.87
CA GLY A 69 0.74 -3.86 -4.58
C GLY A 69 0.82 -4.67 -3.28
N SER A 70 1.91 -5.42 -3.11
CA SER A 70 2.23 -6.14 -1.87
C SER A 70 2.79 -5.23 -0.76
N HIS A 71 2.98 -3.95 -1.04
CA HIS A 71 3.49 -2.96 -0.11
C HIS A 71 2.42 -2.54 0.89
N THR A 72 2.82 -2.26 2.12
CA THR A 72 1.96 -1.62 3.12
C THR A 72 2.14 -0.11 3.10
N THR A 73 1.11 0.63 3.53
CA THR A 73 1.17 2.08 3.77
C THR A 73 0.37 2.43 5.03
N ASP A 74 0.40 3.69 5.44
CA ASP A 74 -0.40 4.18 6.58
C ASP A 74 -1.92 4.03 6.37
N ALA A 75 -2.37 3.78 5.13
CA ALA A 75 -3.77 3.46 4.85
C ALA A 75 -4.29 2.30 5.69
N ALA A 76 -3.44 1.32 6.02
CA ALA A 76 -3.80 0.16 6.85
C ALA A 76 -4.20 0.56 8.29
N LYS A 77 -3.90 1.80 8.71
CA LYS A 77 -4.36 2.37 9.96
C LYS A 77 -5.47 3.39 9.75
N PHE A 78 -5.34 4.28 8.76
CA PHE A 78 -6.30 5.37 8.55
C PHE A 78 -7.65 4.93 8.00
N LEU A 79 -7.70 3.80 7.28
CA LEU A 79 -8.92 3.28 6.69
C LEU A 79 -9.64 2.24 7.55
N VAL A 80 -9.12 1.94 8.74
CA VAL A 80 -9.83 1.08 9.69
C VAL A 80 -11.19 1.70 10.00
N ASP A 81 -12.24 0.89 9.89
CA ASP A 81 -13.64 1.25 10.09
C ASP A 81 -14.18 2.36 9.14
N LYS A 82 -13.47 2.67 8.05
CA LYS A 82 -14.00 3.53 6.98
C LYS A 82 -14.85 2.71 6.02
N PRO A 83 -15.90 3.31 5.42
CA PRO A 83 -16.65 2.63 4.38
C PRO A 83 -15.76 2.41 3.14
N ASP A 84 -16.10 1.42 2.31
CA ASP A 84 -15.33 1.06 1.12
C ASP A 84 -15.21 2.22 0.11
N ASP A 85 -16.16 3.15 0.12
CA ASP A 85 -16.20 4.33 -0.74
C ASP A 85 -15.51 5.56 -0.13
N PHE A 86 -14.85 5.42 1.02
CA PHE A 86 -14.13 6.51 1.67
C PHE A 86 -13.09 7.10 0.71
N PRO A 87 -13.13 8.41 0.43
CA PRO A 87 -12.21 9.03 -0.54
C PRO A 87 -10.75 8.82 -0.14
N MET A 88 -10.00 8.05 -0.93
CA MET A 88 -8.61 7.71 -0.65
C MET A 88 -7.85 7.41 -1.94
N ILE A 89 -6.58 7.81 -1.96
CA ILE A 89 -5.63 7.47 -3.00
C ILE A 89 -4.23 7.35 -2.37
N ILE A 90 -3.47 6.33 -2.79
CA ILE A 90 -2.01 6.29 -2.60
C ILE A 90 -1.41 6.66 -3.94
N PHE A 91 -0.84 7.86 -4.03
CA PHE A 91 -0.30 8.39 -5.26
C PHE A 91 0.92 9.24 -4.96
N GLY A 92 1.98 9.00 -5.70
CA GLY A 92 3.27 9.62 -5.45
C GLY A 92 4.19 9.40 -6.64
N PRO A 93 5.26 10.21 -6.74
CA PRO A 93 6.32 9.95 -7.70
C PRO A 93 7.26 8.87 -7.13
N GLY A 94 8.00 8.21 -8.01
CA GLY A 94 9.00 7.22 -7.61
C GLY A 94 9.26 6.18 -8.69
N ASN A 95 10.13 5.24 -8.36
CA ASN A 95 10.49 4.11 -9.21
C ASN A 95 10.78 2.87 -8.34
N GLN A 96 11.32 1.82 -8.92
CA GLN A 96 11.55 0.54 -8.23
C GLN A 96 12.85 0.51 -7.39
N SER A 97 13.53 1.65 -7.18
CA SER A 97 14.75 1.72 -6.37
C SER A 97 14.51 1.81 -4.85
N LEU A 98 13.24 1.86 -4.41
CA LEU A 98 12.85 1.94 -3.01
C LEU A 98 13.51 0.83 -2.16
N HIS A 99 13.96 1.17 -0.95
CA HIS A 99 14.64 0.27 -0.02
C HIS A 99 15.94 -0.35 -0.56
N SER A 100 16.60 0.32 -1.52
CA SER A 100 17.86 -0.14 -2.11
C SER A 100 18.94 0.95 -2.03
N SER A 101 20.20 0.55 -2.12
CA SER A 101 21.30 1.50 -2.26
C SER A 101 21.13 2.35 -3.53
N ASN A 102 21.47 3.64 -3.45
CA ASN A 102 21.27 4.62 -4.53
C ASN A 102 19.80 4.79 -4.93
N GLU A 103 18.87 4.70 -3.97
CA GLU A 103 17.48 5.12 -4.16
C GLU A 103 17.41 6.54 -4.74
N TYR A 104 16.61 6.72 -5.78
CA TYR A 104 16.51 7.99 -6.50
C TYR A 104 15.11 8.21 -7.07
N ILE A 105 14.87 9.44 -7.50
CA ILE A 105 13.68 9.87 -8.23
C ILE A 105 14.12 10.69 -9.45
N ASP A 106 13.36 10.61 -10.54
CA ASP A 106 13.57 11.48 -11.69
C ASP A 106 13.14 12.91 -11.37
N GLU A 107 13.99 13.88 -11.69
CA GLU A 107 13.74 15.30 -11.41
C GLU A 107 12.42 15.79 -12.02
N SER A 108 12.13 15.38 -13.26
CA SER A 108 10.86 15.71 -13.92
C SER A 108 9.67 15.13 -13.17
N MET A 109 9.78 13.92 -12.62
CA MET A 109 8.72 13.29 -11.85
C MET A 109 8.47 14.02 -10.53
N TYR A 110 9.53 14.49 -9.88
CA TYR A 110 9.43 15.33 -8.69
C TYR A 110 8.66 16.63 -8.97
N PHE A 111 9.04 17.38 -10.00
CA PHE A 111 8.36 18.63 -10.35
C PHE A 111 6.94 18.43 -10.88
N ASN A 112 6.71 17.41 -11.69
CA ASN A 112 5.36 17.07 -12.16
C ASN A 112 4.45 16.75 -10.97
N PHE A 113 4.95 16.02 -9.96
CA PHE A 113 4.14 15.68 -8.81
C PHE A 113 3.80 16.89 -7.92
N ILE A 114 4.66 17.92 -7.86
CA ILE A 114 4.32 19.20 -7.21
C ILE A 114 3.07 19.80 -7.86
N GLU A 115 3.02 19.85 -9.19
CA GLU A 115 1.86 20.39 -9.92
C GLU A 115 0.61 19.52 -9.76
N ILE A 116 0.77 18.19 -9.79
CA ILE A 116 -0.32 17.25 -9.53
C ILE A 116 -0.90 17.47 -8.12
N TYR A 117 -0.05 17.57 -7.11
CA TYR A 117 -0.48 17.72 -5.72
C TYR A 117 -1.22 19.04 -5.49
N LYS A 118 -0.75 20.13 -6.09
CA LYS A 118 -1.44 21.43 -6.07
C LYS A 118 -2.83 21.33 -6.67
N GLN A 119 -2.95 20.72 -7.86
CA GLN A 119 -4.24 20.57 -8.53
C GLN A 119 -5.18 19.64 -7.77
N LEU A 120 -4.67 18.57 -7.15
CA LEU A 120 -5.45 17.69 -6.29
C LEU A 120 -6.08 18.46 -5.13
N MET A 121 -5.34 19.35 -4.49
CA MET A 121 -5.85 20.19 -3.40
C MET A 121 -6.88 21.21 -3.89
N ILE A 122 -6.66 21.81 -5.06
CA ILE A 122 -7.58 22.82 -5.63
C ILE A 122 -8.90 22.17 -6.07
N GLU A 123 -8.83 21.01 -6.74
CA GLU A 123 -10.01 20.35 -7.29
C GLU A 123 -10.71 19.43 -6.29
N GLY A 124 -9.97 18.84 -5.35
CA GLY A 124 -10.51 17.89 -4.36
C GLY A 124 -11.18 18.55 -3.14
N LEU A 125 -11.03 19.87 -2.96
CA LEU A 125 -11.67 20.65 -1.90
C LEU A 125 -12.95 21.37 -2.36
N LYS A 126 -13.38 21.18 -3.60
CA LYS A 126 -14.64 21.72 -4.14
C LYS A 126 -15.79 20.79 -3.88
#